data_AF-A0A957HP68-F1
#
_entry.id   AF-A0A957HP68-F1
#
_cell.length_a   1.000
_cell.length_b   1.000
_cell.length_c   1.000
_cell.angle_alpha   90.00
_cell.angle_beta   90.00
_cell.angle_gamma   90.00
#
_symmetry.space_group_name_H-M   'P 1'
#
loop_
_entity.id
_entity.type
_entity.pdbx_description
1 polymer ?
#
loop_
_entity_poly.entity_id
_entity_poly.type
_entity_poly.pdbx_seq_one_letter_code
_entity_poly.pdbx_strand_id
1 'polypeptide(L)'
;RESILEFLLSSHPLDCPICDKGGECPLQNLTMAHGKGTSRMDVSLKLKLDKHVPLGEMIYLDRERCIQCARCIRFQDEVVDDPVIHFHERGRHTEIVTFSEPGFDSYWSGNTTDICPVGALTTADFRFGARPWELVPVATLSPHGPAGSNMVFSTRREAKSGGRSVIKRIMPRQNELVNEIWISDRDRFVHHFADAKDRLTKPLMRKDGKLVETSWSEALDLVAGKLQQQGTAVAGLGGDRLSNEDLFVFQKLMRKVGSANIDLANRRMAGGDVVAKVGISSGSNLRELGAGDAILVVASDLHEEEPVWWLRVKQAAQRGATLVVLNLRPTRLDKYAKYAVHYAPGQALATVRQLVNAAKVETNGSDNPIESAADALVQANNLVAFYGAEGMTYAET
;
A
#
# COMPACT_ATOMS: atom_id res chain seq x y z
N ARG A 1 -35.48 11.55 7.15
CA ARG A 1 -34.14 11.20 7.69
C ARG A 1 -34.29 10.45 9.01
N GLU A 2 -34.96 11.04 10.00
CA GLU A 2 -35.27 10.41 11.29
C GLU A 2 -35.78 8.97 11.22
N SER A 3 -36.80 8.68 10.40
CA SER A 3 -37.36 7.31 10.30
C SER A 3 -36.33 6.30 9.80
N ILE A 4 -35.45 6.69 8.87
CA ILE A 4 -34.38 5.82 8.36
C ILE A 4 -33.35 5.55 9.45
N LEU A 5 -32.97 6.56 10.24
CA LEU A 5 -32.08 6.37 11.38
C LEU A 5 -32.70 5.44 12.43
N GLU A 6 -33.99 5.58 12.70
CA GLU A 6 -34.72 4.66 13.59
C GLU A 6 -34.72 3.22 13.04
N PHE A 7 -34.87 3.03 11.73
CA PHE A 7 -34.75 1.71 11.09
C PHE A 7 -33.33 1.14 11.14
N LEU A 8 -32.28 1.94 10.88
CA LEU A 8 -30.90 1.49 11.00
C LEU A 8 -30.58 1.06 12.45
N LEU A 9 -31.13 1.78 13.42
CA LEU A 9 -31.00 1.47 14.84
C LEU A 9 -31.97 0.38 15.33
N SER A 10 -32.83 -0.18 14.47
CA SER A 10 -33.78 -1.20 14.88
C SER A 10 -33.07 -2.45 15.39
N SER A 11 -32.15 -3.00 14.60
CA SER A 11 -31.33 -4.18 14.94
C SER A 11 -29.93 -3.84 15.43
N HIS A 12 -29.46 -2.59 15.28
CA HIS A 12 -28.12 -2.19 15.74
C HIS A 12 -28.01 -2.25 17.28
N PRO A 13 -26.94 -2.82 17.85
CA PRO A 13 -26.79 -2.99 19.29
C PRO A 13 -26.45 -1.66 19.99
N LEU A 14 -26.75 -1.57 21.28
CA LEU A 14 -26.37 -0.42 22.14
C LEU A 14 -24.91 -0.53 22.62
N ASP A 15 -24.01 -0.86 21.68
CA ASP A 15 -22.61 -1.16 21.95
C ASP A 15 -21.73 0.08 21.94
N CYS A 16 -22.25 1.29 21.70
CA CYS A 16 -21.45 2.51 21.56
C CYS A 16 -20.34 2.68 22.63
N PRO A 17 -20.58 2.38 23.93
CA PRO A 17 -19.52 2.49 24.95
C PRO A 17 -18.38 1.49 24.78
N ILE A 18 -18.62 0.31 24.22
CA ILE A 18 -17.61 -0.74 24.02
C ILE A 18 -17.11 -0.80 22.57
N CYS A 19 -17.81 -0.18 21.63
CA CYS A 19 -17.48 -0.16 20.21
C CYS A 19 -16.17 0.59 19.95
N ASP A 20 -15.23 -0.02 19.24
CA ASP A 20 -13.92 0.56 18.93
C ASP A 20 -14.03 1.89 18.15
N LYS A 21 -14.94 1.92 17.18
CA LYS A 21 -15.23 3.09 16.34
C LYS A 21 -16.08 4.17 17.04
N GLY A 22 -16.43 3.99 18.32
CA GLY A 22 -17.15 4.99 19.10
C GLY A 22 -16.36 6.31 19.14
N GLY A 23 -17.04 7.43 18.86
CA GLY A 23 -16.42 8.76 18.74
C GLY A 23 -16.00 9.15 17.32
N GLU A 24 -15.85 8.19 16.41
CA GLU A 24 -15.57 8.44 14.99
C GLU A 24 -16.57 7.73 14.05
N CYS A 25 -17.69 7.27 14.59
CA CYS A 25 -18.71 6.52 13.85
C CYS A 25 -19.68 7.45 13.11
N PRO A 26 -19.73 7.41 11.76
CA PRO A 26 -20.73 8.18 11.00
C PRO A 26 -22.17 7.93 11.43
N LEU A 27 -22.58 6.69 11.73
CA LEU A 27 -23.93 6.40 12.20
C LEU A 27 -24.23 7.14 13.52
N GLN A 28 -23.30 7.10 14.48
CA GLN A 28 -23.43 7.82 15.75
C GLN A 28 -23.61 9.32 15.50
N ASN A 29 -22.77 9.93 14.66
CA ASN A 29 -22.80 11.35 14.36
C ASN A 29 -24.11 11.76 13.66
N LEU A 30 -24.59 10.94 12.71
CA LEU A 30 -25.85 11.17 12.01
C LEU A 30 -27.05 11.04 12.96
N THR A 31 -27.04 10.07 13.88
CA THR A 31 -28.07 9.92 14.90
C THR A 31 -28.11 11.10 15.85
N MET A 32 -26.95 11.62 16.27
CA MET A 32 -26.88 12.81 17.12
C MET A 32 -27.38 14.07 16.40
N ALA A 33 -27.08 14.22 15.12
CA ALA A 33 -27.44 15.41 14.34
C ALA A 33 -28.91 15.40 13.84
N HIS A 34 -29.46 14.22 13.55
CA HIS A 34 -30.73 14.08 12.80
C HIS A 34 -31.69 13.02 13.37
N GLY A 35 -31.38 12.40 14.50
CA GLY A 35 -32.21 11.40 15.15
C GLY A 35 -33.28 12.03 16.05
N LYS A 36 -34.34 11.26 16.36
CA LYS A 36 -35.48 11.69 17.21
C LYS A 36 -35.17 11.81 18.70
N GLY A 37 -33.97 11.43 19.15
CA GLY A 37 -33.60 11.33 20.58
C GLY A 37 -34.21 10.12 21.31
N THR A 38 -35.45 9.73 20.98
CA THR A 38 -36.13 8.53 21.50
C THR A 38 -36.40 7.52 20.39
N SER A 39 -36.43 6.23 20.73
CA SER A 39 -36.81 5.14 19.80
C SER A 39 -38.12 4.50 20.23
N ARG A 40 -38.97 4.15 19.26
CA ARG A 40 -40.19 3.36 19.48
C ARG A 40 -39.94 1.86 19.43
N MET A 41 -38.73 1.44 19.05
CA MET A 41 -38.38 0.04 18.88
C MET A 41 -38.09 -0.62 20.22
N ASP A 42 -38.67 -1.79 20.47
CA ASP A 42 -38.36 -2.59 21.65
C ASP A 42 -36.93 -3.14 21.54
N VAL A 43 -36.10 -2.79 22.52
CA VAL A 43 -34.72 -3.25 22.64
C VAL A 43 -34.63 -4.77 22.78
N SER A 44 -35.65 -5.41 23.36
CA SER A 44 -35.71 -6.86 23.55
C SER A 44 -35.81 -7.64 22.23
N LEU A 45 -36.35 -7.01 21.17
CA LEU A 45 -36.56 -7.59 19.85
C LEU A 45 -35.37 -7.43 18.90
N LYS A 46 -34.29 -6.79 19.37
CA LYS A 46 -33.05 -6.63 18.59
C LYS A 46 -32.48 -8.00 18.22
N LEU A 47 -32.19 -8.18 16.93
CA LEU A 47 -31.53 -9.39 16.44
C LEU A 47 -30.14 -9.50 17.08
N LYS A 48 -29.82 -10.69 17.60
CA LYS A 48 -28.52 -11.00 18.15
C LYS A 48 -27.75 -11.91 17.19
N LEU A 49 -26.51 -11.55 16.88
CA LEU A 49 -25.59 -12.22 15.96
C LEU A 49 -24.20 -12.25 16.61
N ASP A 50 -23.32 -13.08 16.05
CA ASP A 50 -21.97 -13.21 16.60
C ASP A 50 -21.17 -11.92 16.47
N LYS A 51 -20.38 -11.66 17.52
CA LYS A 51 -19.38 -10.61 17.58
C LYS A 51 -18.00 -11.23 17.50
N HIS A 52 -17.00 -10.44 17.13
CA HIS A 52 -15.62 -10.92 17.07
C HIS A 52 -15.44 -12.14 16.15
N VAL A 53 -16.14 -12.14 15.00
CA VAL A 53 -16.01 -13.16 13.97
C VAL A 53 -14.77 -12.85 13.12
N PRO A 54 -13.73 -13.70 13.08
CA PRO A 54 -12.60 -13.48 12.19
C PRO A 54 -13.07 -13.63 10.74
N LEU A 55 -12.80 -12.62 9.90
CA LEU A 55 -12.95 -12.75 8.45
C LEU A 55 -11.65 -13.23 7.80
N GLY A 56 -10.53 -12.96 8.45
CA GLY A 56 -9.16 -13.34 8.09
C GLY A 56 -8.24 -13.06 9.26
N GLU A 57 -6.93 -12.99 9.03
CA GLU A 57 -5.95 -12.70 10.10
C GLU A 57 -6.03 -11.23 10.57
N MET A 58 -6.35 -10.31 9.65
CA MET A 58 -6.23 -8.87 9.91
C MET A 58 -7.55 -8.19 10.29
N ILE A 59 -8.70 -8.77 9.92
CA ILE A 59 -10.02 -8.13 10.04
C ILE A 59 -10.99 -8.99 10.84
N TYR A 60 -11.61 -8.36 11.84
CA TYR A 60 -12.72 -8.92 12.61
C TYR A 60 -14.04 -8.23 12.24
N LEU A 61 -15.10 -9.02 12.26
CA LEU A 61 -16.48 -8.60 12.05
C LEU A 61 -17.32 -8.75 13.33
N ASP A 62 -17.91 -7.65 13.77
CA ASP A 62 -19.04 -7.66 14.70
C ASP A 62 -20.35 -7.59 13.91
N ARG A 63 -20.97 -8.75 13.65
CA ARG A 63 -22.10 -8.88 12.71
C ARG A 63 -23.29 -8.01 13.11
N GLU A 64 -23.63 -7.96 14.40
CA GLU A 64 -24.73 -7.13 14.92
C GLU A 64 -24.57 -5.63 14.64
N ARG A 65 -23.32 -5.13 14.53
CA ARG A 65 -23.06 -3.71 14.30
C ARG A 65 -23.21 -3.33 12.83
N CYS A 66 -23.21 -4.29 11.90
CA CYS A 66 -23.30 -4.02 10.48
C CYS A 66 -24.70 -3.51 10.12
N ILE A 67 -24.75 -2.41 9.35
CA ILE A 67 -26.02 -1.87 8.81
C ILE A 67 -26.29 -2.29 7.35
N GLN A 68 -25.55 -3.29 6.86
CA GLN A 68 -25.76 -3.89 5.53
C GLN A 68 -25.75 -2.87 4.37
N CYS A 69 -24.94 -1.81 4.46
CA CYS A 69 -24.84 -0.76 3.44
C CYS A 69 -24.05 -1.14 2.19
N ALA A 70 -23.49 -2.35 2.15
CA ALA A 70 -22.64 -2.90 1.08
C ALA A 70 -21.34 -2.12 0.76
N ARG A 71 -20.99 -1.04 1.47
CA ARG A 71 -19.79 -0.24 1.16
C ARG A 71 -18.49 -1.05 1.13
N CYS A 72 -18.30 -2.00 2.05
CA CYS A 72 -17.12 -2.88 2.07
C CYS A 72 -17.11 -3.85 0.87
N ILE A 73 -18.25 -4.47 0.55
CA ILE A 73 -18.41 -5.37 -0.60
C ILE A 73 -18.13 -4.62 -1.90
N ARG A 74 -18.78 -3.46 -2.09
CA ARG A 74 -18.60 -2.62 -3.27
C ARG A 74 -17.16 -2.10 -3.39
N PHE A 75 -16.49 -1.79 -2.29
CA PHE A 75 -15.08 -1.43 -2.34
C PHE A 75 -14.22 -2.58 -2.87
N GLN A 76 -14.43 -3.78 -2.33
CA GLN A 76 -13.73 -5.00 -2.72
C GLN A 76 -13.97 -5.35 -4.20
N ASP A 77 -15.22 -5.27 -4.66
CA ASP A 77 -15.60 -5.56 -6.05
C ASP A 77 -15.24 -4.42 -7.02
N GLU A 78 -15.73 -3.20 -6.79
CA GLU A 78 -15.66 -2.10 -7.76
C GLU A 78 -14.30 -1.38 -7.76
N VAL A 79 -13.69 -1.19 -6.58
CA VAL A 79 -12.49 -0.35 -6.45
C VAL A 79 -11.23 -1.19 -6.57
N VAL A 80 -11.13 -2.29 -5.82
CA VAL A 80 -9.90 -3.09 -5.76
C VAL A 80 -9.97 -4.37 -6.60
N ASP A 81 -11.12 -4.72 -7.19
CA ASP A 81 -11.31 -5.92 -8.03
C ASP A 81 -10.84 -7.23 -7.34
N ASP A 82 -11.08 -7.29 -6.02
CA ASP A 82 -10.90 -8.44 -5.12
C ASP A 82 -12.24 -8.79 -4.44
N PRO A 83 -13.24 -9.36 -5.14
CA PRO A 83 -14.56 -9.61 -4.57
C PRO A 83 -14.57 -10.81 -3.58
N VAL A 84 -13.77 -10.75 -2.52
CA VAL A 84 -13.52 -11.84 -1.55
C VAL A 84 -14.44 -11.82 -0.34
N ILE A 85 -15.29 -10.80 -0.20
CA ILE A 85 -16.38 -10.72 0.79
C ILE A 85 -17.70 -10.41 0.09
N HIS A 86 -18.78 -11.01 0.58
CA HIS A 86 -20.13 -10.78 0.03
C HIS A 86 -21.20 -10.93 1.12
N PHE A 87 -22.43 -10.58 0.77
CA PHE A 87 -23.59 -10.92 1.58
C PHE A 87 -23.91 -12.41 1.51
N HIS A 88 -24.22 -12.97 2.66
CA HIS A 88 -24.83 -14.27 2.87
C HIS A 88 -26.18 -14.08 3.59
N GLU A 89 -27.09 -15.04 3.45
CA GLU A 89 -28.49 -14.95 3.91
C GLU A 89 -29.32 -13.83 3.24
N ARG A 90 -30.55 -13.62 3.73
CA ARG A 90 -31.50 -12.62 3.22
C ARG A 90 -32.26 -11.89 4.32
N GLY A 91 -32.75 -10.69 4.01
CA GLY A 91 -33.55 -9.88 4.92
C GLY A 91 -32.76 -9.47 6.17
N ARG A 92 -33.39 -9.53 7.34
CA ARG A 92 -32.74 -9.13 8.61
C ARG A 92 -31.54 -10.01 9.00
N HIS A 93 -31.46 -11.23 8.46
CA HIS A 93 -30.36 -12.18 8.73
C HIS A 93 -29.16 -11.99 7.81
N THR A 94 -29.21 -11.02 6.89
CA THR A 94 -28.11 -10.74 5.96
C THR A 94 -26.83 -10.42 6.72
N GLU A 95 -25.75 -11.12 6.40
CA GLU A 95 -24.44 -10.97 7.04
C GLU A 95 -23.32 -10.92 6.02
N ILE A 96 -22.18 -10.35 6.43
CA ILE A 96 -20.96 -10.34 5.62
C ILE A 96 -20.20 -11.65 5.91
N VAL A 97 -19.81 -12.36 4.85
CA VAL A 97 -18.93 -13.52 4.94
C VAL A 97 -17.79 -13.38 3.92
N THR A 98 -16.71 -14.14 4.13
CA THR A 98 -15.61 -14.26 3.17
C THR A 98 -15.81 -15.48 2.26
N PHE A 99 -15.35 -15.36 1.02
CA PHE A 99 -15.39 -16.41 -0.01
C PHE A 99 -13.99 -16.77 -0.53
N SER A 100 -12.93 -16.38 0.18
CA SER A 100 -11.55 -16.73 -0.13
C SER A 100 -10.96 -17.72 0.88
N GLU A 101 -9.92 -18.44 0.45
CA GLU A 101 -9.08 -19.30 1.28
C GLU A 101 -7.61 -18.93 0.99
N PRO A 102 -6.86 -18.34 1.94
CA PRO A 102 -7.26 -18.02 3.31
C PRO A 102 -8.36 -16.95 3.40
N GLY A 103 -9.05 -16.88 4.54
CA GLY A 103 -10.16 -15.96 4.75
C GLY A 103 -9.76 -14.48 4.57
N PHE A 104 -10.57 -13.73 3.83
CA PHE A 104 -10.38 -12.33 3.48
C PHE A 104 -8.99 -12.02 2.90
N ASP A 105 -8.48 -12.93 2.07
CA ASP A 105 -7.27 -12.73 1.26
C ASP A 105 -7.40 -11.59 0.24
N SER A 106 -7.03 -10.38 0.66
CA SER A 106 -6.91 -9.19 -0.20
C SER A 106 -5.87 -8.25 0.38
N TYR A 107 -5.09 -7.59 -0.48
CA TYR A 107 -4.11 -6.57 -0.08
C TYR A 107 -4.73 -5.25 0.41
N TRP A 108 -6.06 -5.18 0.41
CA TRP A 108 -6.83 -3.97 0.71
C TRP A 108 -7.83 -4.16 1.85
N SER A 109 -7.78 -5.29 2.56
CA SER A 109 -8.77 -5.67 3.58
C SER A 109 -8.93 -4.58 4.65
N GLY A 110 -7.84 -3.93 5.05
CA GLY A 110 -7.83 -2.87 6.05
C GLY A 110 -8.61 -1.61 5.65
N ASN A 111 -8.68 -1.27 4.36
CA ASN A 111 -9.45 -0.11 3.90
C ASN A 111 -10.96 -0.30 4.14
N THR A 112 -11.42 -1.54 4.31
CA THR A 112 -12.82 -1.80 4.66
C THR A 112 -13.20 -1.31 6.05
N THR A 113 -12.24 -1.21 6.99
CA THR A 113 -12.50 -0.63 8.32
C THR A 113 -12.70 0.87 8.25
N ASP A 114 -12.04 1.54 7.30
CA ASP A 114 -12.12 2.98 7.11
C ASP A 114 -13.46 3.34 6.48
N ILE A 115 -13.83 2.65 5.40
CA ILE A 115 -15.06 2.89 4.64
C ILE A 115 -16.32 2.45 5.41
N CYS A 116 -16.21 1.52 6.36
CA CYS A 116 -17.35 1.04 7.14
C CYS A 116 -17.96 2.20 7.97
N PRO A 117 -19.23 2.57 7.81
CA PRO A 117 -19.82 3.70 8.53
C PRO A 117 -20.15 3.40 10.01
N VAL A 118 -19.83 2.20 10.47
CA VAL A 118 -20.15 1.64 11.79
C VAL A 118 -18.96 0.85 12.31
N GLY A 119 -18.91 0.53 13.61
CA GLY A 119 -17.84 -0.29 14.18
C GLY A 119 -18.02 -1.79 13.96
N ALA A 120 -18.45 -2.20 12.76
CA ALA A 120 -18.66 -3.60 12.40
C ALA A 120 -17.36 -4.27 11.93
N LEU A 121 -16.61 -3.60 11.06
CA LEU A 121 -15.29 -4.07 10.60
C LEU A 121 -14.22 -3.33 11.40
N THR A 122 -13.37 -4.09 12.07
CA THR A 122 -12.26 -3.57 12.90
C THR A 122 -10.99 -4.34 12.61
N THR A 123 -9.83 -3.68 12.72
CA THR A 123 -8.54 -4.36 12.54
C THR A 123 -8.13 -5.13 13.79
N ALA A 124 -7.42 -6.24 13.61
CA ALA A 124 -6.96 -7.12 14.68
C ALA A 124 -5.99 -6.41 15.66
N ASP A 125 -5.15 -5.52 15.14
CA ASP A 125 -4.08 -4.83 15.87
C ASP A 125 -4.55 -3.62 16.67
N PHE A 126 -5.57 -2.91 16.18
CA PHE A 126 -6.06 -1.67 16.79
C PHE A 126 -7.25 -1.87 17.71
N ARG A 127 -8.09 -2.89 17.48
CA ARG A 127 -9.34 -3.11 18.22
C ARG A 127 -9.13 -3.01 19.74
N PHE A 128 -9.76 -2.02 20.36
CA PHE A 128 -9.67 -1.67 21.78
C PHE A 128 -8.29 -1.21 22.27
N GLY A 129 -7.37 -0.88 21.37
CA GLY A 129 -6.02 -0.42 21.66
C GLY A 129 -5.93 1.06 22.08
N ALA A 130 -6.90 1.89 21.67
CA ALA A 130 -7.09 3.27 22.08
C ALA A 130 -8.47 3.79 21.63
N ARG A 131 -8.92 4.93 22.18
CA ARG A 131 -10.08 5.65 21.65
C ARG A 131 -9.70 6.69 20.61
N PRO A 132 -10.55 6.97 19.61
CA PRO A 132 -10.26 7.97 18.57
C PRO A 132 -9.83 9.34 19.11
N TRP A 133 -10.46 9.82 20.20
CA TRP A 133 -10.13 11.11 20.83
C TRP A 133 -8.84 11.11 21.65
N GLU A 134 -8.21 9.95 21.89
CA GLU A 134 -6.90 9.85 22.55
C GLU A 134 -5.73 9.89 21.55
N LEU A 135 -6.03 9.80 20.25
CA LEU A 135 -5.04 9.67 19.20
C LEU A 135 -4.61 11.04 18.69
N VAL A 136 -3.30 11.20 18.50
CA VAL A 136 -2.69 12.35 17.83
C VAL A 136 -2.31 11.93 16.41
N PRO A 137 -2.96 12.50 15.37
CA PRO A 137 -2.64 12.19 13.98
C PRO A 137 -1.34 12.88 13.56
N VAL A 138 -0.42 12.12 12.97
CA VAL A 138 0.84 12.63 12.40
C VAL A 138 0.89 12.26 10.92
N ALA A 139 0.89 13.26 10.05
CA ALA A 139 0.99 13.07 8.60
C ALA A 139 2.36 12.49 8.23
N THR A 140 2.36 11.48 7.35
CA THR A 140 3.58 10.79 6.92
C THR A 140 3.39 10.13 5.55
N LEU A 141 4.42 9.45 5.06
CA LEU A 141 4.47 8.73 3.78
C LEU A 141 4.91 7.29 4.01
N SER A 142 4.35 6.35 3.26
CA SER A 142 4.74 4.94 3.36
C SER A 142 6.23 4.75 3.06
N PRO A 143 6.97 4.07 3.95
CA PRO A 143 8.33 3.64 3.65
C PRO A 143 8.37 2.30 2.88
N HIS A 144 7.22 1.63 2.65
CA HIS A 144 7.16 0.24 2.18
C HIS A 144 7.24 0.04 0.68
N GLY A 145 7.01 1.08 -0.11
CA GLY A 145 6.99 0.97 -1.55
C GLY A 145 7.25 2.30 -2.25
N PRO A 146 7.61 2.24 -3.55
CA PRO A 146 8.02 3.41 -4.31
C PRO A 146 6.88 4.40 -4.59
N ALA A 147 5.61 4.02 -4.40
CA ALA A 147 4.49 4.93 -4.59
C ALA A 147 4.43 6.05 -3.54
N GLY A 148 5.03 5.85 -2.37
CA GLY A 148 5.02 6.86 -1.30
C GLY A 148 3.61 7.22 -0.83
N SER A 149 2.77 6.20 -0.60
CA SER A 149 1.37 6.36 -0.15
C SER A 149 1.25 7.36 1.00
N ASN A 150 0.32 8.31 0.88
CA ASN A 150 0.11 9.31 1.92
C ASN A 150 -0.72 8.69 3.05
N MET A 151 -0.21 8.78 4.27
CA MET A 151 -0.83 8.15 5.44
C MET A 151 -0.74 9.02 6.69
N VAL A 152 -1.45 8.60 7.74
CA VAL A 152 -1.46 9.21 9.06
C VAL A 152 -1.12 8.14 10.09
N PHE A 153 -0.06 8.38 10.85
CA PHE A 153 0.18 7.65 12.09
C PHE A 153 -0.73 8.20 13.17
N SER A 154 -1.68 7.38 13.64
CA SER A 154 -2.44 7.70 14.83
C SER A 154 -1.63 7.29 16.04
N THR A 155 -1.02 8.26 16.72
CA THR A 155 -0.09 8.00 17.83
C THR A 155 -0.72 8.28 19.19
N ARG A 156 -0.25 7.61 20.24
CA ARG A 156 -0.66 7.87 21.62
C ARG A 156 0.53 7.71 22.54
N ARG A 157 0.67 8.59 23.53
CA ARG A 157 1.64 8.39 24.62
C ARG A 157 1.18 7.28 25.53
N GLU A 158 2.07 6.35 25.83
CA GLU A 158 1.73 5.22 26.70
C GLU A 158 2.70 5.07 27.87
N ALA A 159 2.14 4.86 29.06
CA ALA A 159 2.92 4.58 30.27
C ALA A 159 3.77 3.30 30.11
N LYS A 160 3.19 2.24 29.51
CA LYS A 160 3.91 0.98 29.24
C LYS A 160 5.12 1.14 28.31
N SER A 161 5.18 2.21 27.53
CA SER A 161 6.27 2.53 26.61
C SER A 161 7.27 3.52 27.21
N GLY A 162 7.30 3.66 28.54
CA GLY A 162 8.14 4.64 29.24
C GLY A 162 7.73 6.09 28.95
N GLY A 163 6.45 6.33 28.63
CA GLY A 163 5.93 7.66 28.31
C GLY A 163 6.20 8.12 26.87
N ARG A 164 6.76 7.26 26.01
CA ARG A 164 6.93 7.52 24.57
C ARG A 164 5.58 7.49 23.83
N SER A 165 5.50 8.25 22.74
CA SER A 165 4.44 8.07 21.74
C SER A 165 4.67 6.79 20.96
N VAL A 166 3.64 5.97 20.84
CA VAL A 166 3.63 4.76 19.99
C VAL A 166 2.59 4.89 18.90
N ILE A 167 2.80 4.17 17.80
CA ILE A 167 1.82 4.06 16.72
C ILE A 167 0.74 3.08 17.18
N LYS A 168 -0.53 3.53 17.14
CA LYS A 168 -1.68 2.71 17.48
C LYS A 168 -2.35 2.10 16.25
N ARG A 169 -2.43 2.86 15.18
CA ARG A 169 -2.91 2.43 13.87
C ARG A 169 -2.38 3.37 12.80
N ILE A 170 -2.43 2.91 11.56
CA ILE A 170 -2.14 3.70 10.37
C ILE A 170 -3.44 3.85 9.57
N MET A 171 -3.73 5.07 9.17
CA MET A 171 -4.89 5.41 8.33
C MET A 171 -4.42 6.06 7.04
N PRO A 172 -5.14 5.93 5.92
CA PRO A 172 -4.83 6.66 4.70
C PRO A 172 -5.00 8.17 4.92
N ARG A 173 -4.17 8.97 4.24
CA ARG A 173 -4.33 10.42 4.13
C ARG A 173 -4.69 10.75 2.68
N GLN A 174 -5.71 11.57 2.50
CA GLN A 174 -6.20 11.88 1.17
C GLN A 174 -5.13 12.54 0.30
N ASN A 175 -4.81 11.95 -0.85
CA ASN A 175 -3.98 12.52 -1.90
C ASN A 175 -4.38 11.96 -3.27
N GLU A 176 -5.17 12.72 -4.02
CA GLU A 176 -5.71 12.34 -5.35
C GLU A 176 -4.65 12.06 -6.41
N LEU A 177 -3.41 12.52 -6.21
CA LEU A 177 -2.32 12.31 -7.17
C LEU A 177 -1.60 10.97 -6.95
N VAL A 178 -1.67 10.41 -5.74
CA VAL A 178 -0.91 9.22 -5.35
C VAL A 178 -1.85 8.06 -5.07
N ASN A 179 -2.52 8.09 -3.92
CA ASN A 179 -3.23 6.94 -3.37
C ASN A 179 -4.72 7.21 -3.11
N GLU A 180 -5.25 8.37 -3.54
CA GLU A 180 -6.62 8.82 -3.29
C GLU A 180 -6.91 8.81 -1.79
N ILE A 181 -7.56 7.77 -1.28
CA ILE A 181 -7.80 7.53 0.15
C ILE A 181 -7.48 6.09 0.55
N TRP A 182 -6.69 5.37 -0.25
CA TRP A 182 -6.40 3.95 -0.08
C TRP A 182 -4.95 3.74 0.32
N ILE A 183 -4.68 2.72 1.12
CA ILE A 183 -3.32 2.24 1.40
C ILE A 183 -3.31 0.72 1.38
N SER A 184 -2.19 0.12 0.98
CA SER A 184 -2.06 -1.33 1.04
C SER A 184 -2.08 -1.83 2.49
N ASP A 185 -2.44 -3.09 2.70
CA ASP A 185 -2.37 -3.71 4.02
C ASP A 185 -0.92 -3.80 4.54
N ARG A 186 0.05 -3.89 3.62
CA ARG A 186 1.48 -3.71 3.92
C ARG A 186 1.74 -2.37 4.61
N ASP A 187 1.25 -1.27 4.04
CA ASP A 187 1.42 0.08 4.62
C ASP A 187 0.65 0.25 5.94
N ARG A 188 -0.50 -0.43 6.06
CA ARG A 188 -1.38 -0.29 7.22
C ARG A 188 -0.85 -1.01 8.45
N PHE A 189 -0.35 -2.23 8.28
CA PHE A 189 -0.09 -3.15 9.38
C PHE A 189 1.40 -3.37 9.68
N VAL A 190 2.29 -3.13 8.72
CA VAL A 190 3.73 -3.33 8.92
C VAL A 190 4.34 -2.12 9.63
N HIS A 191 3.98 -1.90 10.89
CA HIS A 191 4.56 -0.83 11.73
C HIS A 191 5.07 -1.33 13.08
N HIS A 192 4.74 -2.56 13.47
CA HIS A 192 5.10 -3.12 14.78
C HIS A 192 6.61 -3.25 14.99
N PHE A 193 7.41 -3.27 13.91
CA PHE A 193 8.88 -3.23 13.98
C PHE A 193 9.41 -2.01 14.76
N ALA A 194 8.64 -0.92 14.83
CA ALA A 194 9.03 0.28 15.57
C ALA A 194 9.12 0.05 17.09
N ASP A 195 8.33 -0.89 17.63
CA ASP A 195 8.32 -1.22 19.06
C ASP A 195 8.76 -2.67 19.33
N ALA A 196 9.41 -3.31 18.35
CA ALA A 196 9.93 -4.67 18.49
C ALA A 196 11.02 -4.74 19.58
N LYS A 197 11.03 -5.84 20.34
CA LYS A 197 11.93 -6.02 21.49
C LYS A 197 13.41 -6.13 21.11
N ASP A 198 13.66 -6.57 19.88
CA ASP A 198 14.98 -6.75 19.28
C ASP A 198 15.45 -5.53 18.47
N ARG A 199 14.68 -4.43 18.48
CA ARG A 199 15.10 -3.16 17.87
C ARG A 199 16.36 -2.62 18.56
N LEU A 200 17.40 -2.36 17.77
CA LEU A 200 18.63 -1.72 18.26
C LEU A 200 18.33 -0.27 18.69
N THR A 201 18.58 0.03 19.97
CA THR A 201 18.37 1.37 20.57
C THR A 201 19.66 2.04 21.05
N LYS A 202 20.77 1.30 21.05
CA LYS A 202 22.10 1.77 21.43
C LYS A 202 23.16 1.20 20.49
N PRO A 203 24.29 1.89 20.29
CA PRO A 203 25.44 1.32 19.60
C PRO A 203 25.94 0.06 20.31
N LEU A 204 26.35 -0.94 19.52
CA LEU A 204 26.99 -2.15 20.01
C LEU A 204 28.39 -2.27 19.38
N MET A 205 29.39 -2.56 20.20
CA MET A 205 30.78 -2.77 19.76
C MET A 205 31.23 -4.18 20.05
N ARG A 206 32.01 -4.77 19.14
CA ARG A 206 32.58 -6.10 19.36
C ARG A 206 33.80 -6.01 20.27
N LYS A 207 33.71 -6.62 21.46
CA LYS A 207 34.79 -6.78 22.44
C LYS A 207 34.90 -8.27 22.78
N ASP A 208 36.10 -8.85 22.67
CA ASP A 208 36.35 -10.28 22.93
C ASP A 208 35.38 -11.22 22.18
N GLY A 209 35.12 -10.90 20.91
CA GLY A 209 34.22 -11.67 20.05
C GLY A 209 32.72 -11.42 20.25
N LYS A 210 32.30 -10.74 21.32
CA LYS A 210 30.88 -10.49 21.64
C LYS A 210 30.49 -9.03 21.39
N LEU A 211 29.23 -8.80 20.98
CA LEU A 211 28.67 -7.45 20.90
C LEU A 211 28.31 -6.97 22.31
N VAL A 212 28.79 -5.78 22.67
CA VAL A 212 28.57 -5.15 23.98
C VAL A 212 28.02 -3.74 23.77
N GLU A 213 27.02 -3.35 24.55
CA GLU A 213 26.50 -1.98 24.54
C GLU A 213 27.60 -0.96 24.84
N THR A 214 27.60 0.15 24.11
CA THR A 214 28.61 1.20 24.25
C THR A 214 28.01 2.60 24.09
N SER A 215 28.83 3.62 24.36
CA SER A 215 28.48 5.02 24.14
C SER A 215 28.59 5.41 22.66
N TRP A 216 27.83 6.42 22.24
CA TRP A 216 27.94 6.99 20.89
C TRP A 216 29.34 7.54 20.60
N SER A 217 29.99 8.21 21.56
CA SER A 217 31.34 8.74 21.39
C SER A 217 32.35 7.63 21.12
N GLU A 218 32.37 6.58 21.96
CA GLU A 218 33.31 5.46 21.80
C GLU A 218 33.10 4.73 20.46
N ALA A 219 31.84 4.51 20.06
CA ALA A 219 31.51 3.88 18.80
C ALA A 219 31.95 4.71 17.59
N LEU A 220 31.67 6.01 17.60
CA LEU A 220 32.00 6.92 16.50
C LEU A 220 33.50 7.16 16.38
N ASP A 221 34.24 7.27 17.49
CA ASP A 221 35.70 7.43 17.48
C ASP A 221 36.38 6.21 16.87
N LEU A 222 35.95 5.01 17.24
CA LEU A 222 36.46 3.78 16.64
C LEU A 222 36.18 3.74 15.14
N VAL A 223 34.94 4.01 14.72
CA VAL A 223 34.55 3.99 13.31
C VAL A 223 35.34 5.02 12.52
N ALA A 224 35.47 6.26 13.00
CA ALA A 224 36.21 7.31 12.33
C ALA A 224 37.69 6.95 12.18
N GLY A 225 38.33 6.44 13.23
CA GLY A 225 39.72 5.99 13.18
C GLY A 225 39.94 4.87 12.16
N LYS A 226 39.01 3.90 12.09
CA LYS A 226 39.07 2.82 11.09
C LYS A 226 38.87 3.33 9.67
N LEU A 227 37.91 4.21 9.44
CA LEU A 227 37.66 4.79 8.11
C LEU A 227 38.87 5.58 7.60
N GLN A 228 39.50 6.39 8.47
CA GLN A 228 40.70 7.15 8.12
C GLN A 228 41.91 6.26 7.78
N GLN A 229 42.04 5.11 8.44
CA GLN A 229 43.13 4.16 8.18
C GLN A 229 43.01 3.45 6.83
N GLN A 230 41.78 3.20 6.35
CA GLN A 230 41.53 2.38 5.16
C GLN A 230 41.41 3.20 3.86
N GLY A 231 41.06 4.50 3.94
CA GLY A 231 41.00 5.40 2.79
C GLY A 231 40.12 4.88 1.65
N THR A 232 40.72 4.62 0.49
CA THR A 232 40.02 4.16 -0.72
C THR A 232 39.48 2.73 -0.63
N ALA A 233 39.94 1.92 0.33
CA ALA A 233 39.48 0.54 0.52
C ALA A 233 38.11 0.44 1.23
N VAL A 234 37.57 1.56 1.72
CA VAL A 234 36.24 1.60 2.34
C VAL A 234 35.17 1.34 1.28
N ALA A 235 34.14 0.56 1.60
CA ALA A 235 32.93 0.43 0.82
C ALA A 235 31.70 0.73 1.68
N GLY A 236 30.68 1.31 1.07
CA GLY A 236 29.45 1.71 1.74
C GLY A 236 28.24 1.18 0.98
N LEU A 237 27.32 0.56 1.71
CA LEU A 237 26.03 0.11 1.21
C LEU A 237 24.90 0.89 1.91
N GLY A 238 24.17 1.71 1.15
CA GLY A 238 23.00 2.44 1.63
C GLY A 238 21.77 1.54 1.69
N GLY A 239 20.94 1.70 2.72
CA GLY A 239 19.63 1.05 2.79
C GLY A 239 18.63 1.64 1.79
N ASP A 240 17.65 0.84 1.38
CA ASP A 240 16.58 1.17 0.43
C ASP A 240 15.45 2.03 1.04
N ARG A 241 15.39 2.13 2.36
CA ARG A 241 14.34 2.85 3.11
C ARG A 241 14.80 4.15 3.75
N LEU A 242 16.02 4.59 3.42
CA LEU A 242 16.59 5.84 3.91
C LEU A 242 16.01 7.03 3.17
N SER A 243 15.99 8.20 3.81
CA SER A 243 15.58 9.42 3.14
C SER A 243 16.64 9.89 2.14
N ASN A 244 16.25 10.81 1.25
CA ASN A 244 17.18 11.42 0.29
C ASN A 244 18.28 12.20 1.02
N GLU A 245 17.97 12.82 2.15
CA GLU A 245 18.92 13.55 2.99
C GLU A 245 19.94 12.61 3.63
N ASP A 246 19.50 11.47 4.17
CA ASP A 246 20.38 10.46 4.74
C ASP A 246 21.32 9.88 3.67
N LEU A 247 20.79 9.54 2.50
CA LEU A 247 21.58 9.06 1.36
C LEU A 247 22.56 10.13 0.85
N PHE A 248 22.16 11.41 0.86
CA PHE A 248 23.04 12.52 0.51
C PHE A 248 24.20 12.69 1.50
N VAL A 249 23.93 12.64 2.81
CA VAL A 249 24.96 12.71 3.85
C VAL A 249 25.88 11.49 3.77
N PHE A 250 25.32 10.31 3.56
CA PHE A 250 26.06 9.06 3.42
C PHE A 250 27.05 9.11 2.25
N GLN A 251 26.59 9.46 1.03
CA GLN A 251 27.50 9.53 -0.12
C GLN A 251 28.54 10.64 0.03
N LYS A 252 28.19 11.76 0.69
CA LYS A 252 29.14 12.84 1.02
C LYS A 252 30.23 12.36 2.00
N LEU A 253 29.86 11.59 3.03
CA LEU A 253 30.81 11.01 3.97
C LEU A 253 31.78 10.07 3.27
N MET A 254 31.27 9.14 2.45
CA MET A 254 32.06 8.17 1.70
C MET A 254 33.06 8.84 0.75
N ARG A 255 32.61 9.88 0.02
CA ARG A 255 33.50 10.67 -0.85
C ARG A 255 34.55 11.44 -0.06
N LYS A 256 34.21 11.94 1.13
CA LYS A 256 35.15 12.67 2.00
C LYS A 256 36.25 11.77 2.57
N VAL A 257 35.98 10.48 2.80
CA VAL A 257 37.03 9.51 3.19
C VAL A 257 37.84 9.01 1.97
N GLY A 258 37.55 9.51 0.78
CA GLY A 258 38.27 9.18 -0.45
C GLY A 258 37.76 7.91 -1.15
N SER A 259 36.61 7.36 -0.75
CA SER A 259 36.04 6.18 -1.39
C SER A 259 34.92 6.55 -2.37
N ALA A 260 35.00 5.95 -3.56
CA ALA A 260 33.93 5.94 -4.55
C ALA A 260 33.11 4.64 -4.53
N ASN A 261 33.43 3.69 -3.64
CA ASN A 261 32.76 2.39 -3.54
C ASN A 261 31.45 2.55 -2.76
N ILE A 262 30.46 3.17 -3.39
CA ILE A 262 29.16 3.49 -2.82
C ILE A 262 28.11 2.78 -3.67
N ASP A 263 27.30 1.94 -3.04
CA ASP A 263 26.17 1.29 -3.70
C ASP A 263 24.97 1.20 -2.75
N LEU A 264 23.85 0.69 -3.25
CA LEU A 264 22.66 0.37 -2.47
C LEU A 264 22.65 -1.12 -2.13
N ALA A 265 22.11 -1.46 -0.96
CA ALA A 265 21.98 -2.84 -0.52
C ALA A 265 21.13 -3.70 -1.48
N ASN A 266 20.17 -3.07 -2.17
CA ASN A 266 19.33 -3.70 -3.17
C ASN A 266 19.33 -2.90 -4.47
N ARG A 267 20.20 -3.28 -5.42
CA ARG A 267 20.34 -2.63 -6.74
C ARG A 267 19.44 -3.23 -7.82
N ARG A 268 18.63 -4.25 -7.52
CA ARG A 268 18.00 -5.13 -8.54
C ARG A 268 16.85 -4.50 -9.35
N MET A 269 16.74 -3.18 -9.40
CA MET A 269 15.82 -2.50 -10.31
C MET A 269 16.54 -2.21 -11.63
N ALA A 270 16.18 -2.96 -12.67
CA ALA A 270 16.67 -2.73 -14.03
C ALA A 270 16.37 -1.29 -14.47
N GLY A 271 17.35 -0.63 -15.09
CA GLY A 271 17.18 0.73 -15.62
C GLY A 271 17.16 1.84 -14.57
N GLY A 272 17.53 1.58 -13.30
CA GLY A 272 17.63 2.63 -12.27
C GLY A 272 18.61 3.76 -12.64
N ASP A 273 19.67 3.47 -13.41
CA ASP A 273 20.61 4.46 -13.93
C ASP A 273 19.98 5.32 -15.05
N VAL A 274 19.06 4.76 -15.84
CA VAL A 274 18.28 5.46 -16.85
C VAL A 274 17.21 6.31 -16.17
N VAL A 275 16.45 5.75 -15.21
CA VAL A 275 15.47 6.50 -14.40
C VAL A 275 16.14 7.65 -13.66
N ALA A 276 17.36 7.48 -13.16
CA ALA A 276 18.11 8.60 -12.56
C ALA A 276 18.44 9.72 -13.56
N LYS A 277 18.54 9.42 -14.86
CA LYS A 277 18.82 10.39 -15.93
C LYS A 277 17.55 11.03 -16.49
N VAL A 278 16.49 10.26 -16.71
CA VAL A 278 15.26 10.72 -17.38
C VAL A 278 14.13 11.04 -16.41
N GLY A 279 14.12 10.37 -15.25
CA GLY A 279 13.15 10.57 -14.18
C GLY A 279 11.70 10.42 -14.61
N ILE A 280 10.81 10.77 -13.69
CA ILE A 280 9.44 11.14 -14.02
C ILE A 280 9.48 12.62 -14.38
N SER A 281 8.99 12.99 -15.57
CA SER A 281 8.94 14.38 -16.00
C SER A 281 7.97 15.17 -15.11
N SER A 282 8.30 16.43 -14.83
CA SER A 282 7.41 17.33 -14.11
C SER A 282 6.05 17.40 -14.81
N GLY A 283 4.97 17.25 -14.04
CA GLY A 283 3.60 17.23 -14.57
C GLY A 283 3.06 15.83 -14.90
N SER A 284 3.86 14.77 -14.78
CA SER A 284 3.36 13.39 -14.92
C SER A 284 2.26 13.10 -13.91
N ASN A 285 1.12 12.60 -14.38
CA ASN A 285 -0.05 12.39 -13.55
C ASN A 285 -0.88 11.18 -14.00
N LEU A 286 -0.76 10.06 -13.28
CA LEU A 286 -1.54 8.84 -13.54
C LEU A 286 -3.06 9.05 -13.40
N ARG A 287 -3.49 10.11 -12.69
CA ARG A 287 -4.91 10.44 -12.51
C ARG A 287 -5.59 10.85 -13.82
N GLU A 288 -4.86 11.53 -14.68
CA GLU A 288 -5.43 12.18 -15.87
C GLU A 288 -5.35 11.31 -17.12
N LEU A 289 -4.50 10.27 -17.11
CA LEU A 289 -4.37 9.35 -18.24
C LEU A 289 -5.72 8.74 -18.63
N GLY A 290 -6.05 8.79 -19.91
CA GLY A 290 -7.29 8.26 -20.46
C GLY A 290 -7.18 7.97 -21.96
N ALA A 291 -8.29 8.05 -22.68
CA ALA A 291 -8.32 7.80 -24.13
C ALA A 291 -7.28 8.64 -24.89
N GLY A 292 -6.43 7.97 -25.68
CA GLY A 292 -5.34 8.60 -26.43
C GLY A 292 -3.99 8.61 -25.71
N ASP A 293 -3.94 8.27 -24.43
CA ASP A 293 -2.70 8.03 -23.68
C ASP A 293 -2.34 6.55 -23.65
N ALA A 294 -1.09 6.26 -23.30
CA ALA A 294 -0.61 4.88 -23.16
C ALA A 294 0.22 4.64 -21.89
N ILE A 295 0.14 3.40 -21.41
CA ILE A 295 0.93 2.87 -20.30
C ILE A 295 1.61 1.59 -20.77
N LEU A 296 2.92 1.50 -20.57
CA LEU A 296 3.71 0.30 -20.81
C LEU A 296 4.18 -0.29 -19.47
N VAL A 297 3.87 -1.54 -19.19
CA VAL A 297 4.36 -2.26 -18.01
C VAL A 297 5.24 -3.42 -18.48
N VAL A 298 6.49 -3.44 -18.05
CA VAL A 298 7.49 -4.44 -18.44
C VAL A 298 8.05 -5.15 -17.22
N ALA A 299 8.05 -6.48 -17.24
CA ALA A 299 8.72 -7.33 -16.25
C ALA A 299 8.31 -6.98 -14.80
N SER A 300 7.05 -6.66 -14.56
CA SER A 300 6.56 -6.24 -13.25
C SER A 300 5.13 -6.73 -13.04
N ASP A 301 4.88 -7.28 -11.85
CA ASP A 301 3.53 -7.54 -11.35
C ASP A 301 3.16 -6.45 -10.35
N LEU A 302 2.60 -5.34 -10.85
CA LEU A 302 2.26 -4.19 -9.99
C LEU A 302 1.31 -4.57 -8.86
N HIS A 303 0.49 -5.60 -9.01
CA HIS A 303 -0.41 -6.04 -7.94
C HIS A 303 0.38 -6.55 -6.72
N GLU A 304 1.50 -7.23 -6.96
CA GLU A 304 2.38 -7.79 -5.93
C GLU A 304 3.43 -6.78 -5.45
N GLU A 305 4.02 -6.03 -6.39
CA GLU A 305 5.16 -5.15 -6.11
C GLU A 305 4.70 -3.81 -5.50
N GLU A 306 3.70 -3.17 -6.11
CA GLU A 306 3.20 -1.85 -5.70
C GLU A 306 1.68 -1.71 -5.95
N PRO A 307 0.83 -2.23 -5.04
CA PRO A 307 -0.61 -2.30 -5.22
C PRO A 307 -1.27 -0.94 -5.53
N VAL A 308 -0.75 0.16 -4.96
CA VAL A 308 -1.29 1.50 -5.23
C VAL A 308 -1.13 1.86 -6.71
N TRP A 309 0.02 1.58 -7.32
CA TRP A 309 0.18 1.80 -8.76
C TRP A 309 -0.70 0.90 -9.59
N TRP A 310 -0.91 -0.36 -9.18
CA TRP A 310 -1.87 -1.24 -9.83
C TRP A 310 -3.27 -0.62 -9.89
N LEU A 311 -3.77 -0.04 -8.78
CA LEU A 311 -5.07 0.67 -8.79
C LEU A 311 -5.09 1.83 -9.78
N ARG A 312 -4.03 2.64 -9.81
CA ARG A 312 -3.96 3.81 -10.70
C ARG A 312 -3.91 3.42 -12.17
N VAL A 313 -3.13 2.40 -12.50
CA VAL A 313 -3.02 1.87 -13.88
C VAL A 313 -4.34 1.24 -14.32
N LYS A 314 -4.98 0.44 -13.46
CA LYS A 314 -6.33 -0.09 -13.71
C LYS A 314 -7.34 1.02 -14.01
N GLN A 315 -7.40 2.04 -13.15
CA GLN A 315 -8.31 3.17 -13.33
C GLN A 315 -8.04 3.93 -14.64
N ALA A 316 -6.77 4.09 -15.03
CA ALA A 316 -6.39 4.71 -16.31
C ALA A 316 -6.87 3.88 -17.51
N ALA A 317 -6.67 2.56 -17.48
CA ALA A 317 -7.17 1.66 -18.52
C ALA A 317 -8.71 1.71 -18.61
N GLN A 318 -9.41 1.76 -17.48
CA GLN A 318 -10.88 1.92 -17.44
C GLN A 318 -11.36 3.26 -18.02
N ARG A 319 -10.54 4.32 -17.96
CA ARG A 319 -10.78 5.62 -18.63
C ARG A 319 -10.42 5.62 -20.12
N GLY A 320 -9.91 4.51 -20.65
CA GLY A 320 -9.59 4.33 -22.06
C GLY A 320 -8.12 4.48 -22.43
N ALA A 321 -7.20 4.60 -21.47
CA ALA A 321 -5.77 4.57 -21.76
C ALA A 321 -5.36 3.21 -22.34
N THR A 322 -4.48 3.21 -23.33
CA THR A 322 -3.94 1.97 -23.90
C THR A 322 -2.93 1.37 -22.93
N LEU A 323 -3.29 0.24 -22.32
CA LEU A 323 -2.37 -0.52 -21.47
C LEU A 323 -1.69 -1.64 -22.27
N VAL A 324 -0.37 -1.61 -22.30
CA VAL A 324 0.50 -2.66 -22.85
C VAL A 324 1.25 -3.35 -21.71
N VAL A 325 1.14 -4.67 -21.60
CA VAL A 325 1.84 -5.47 -20.60
C VAL A 325 2.78 -6.44 -21.30
N LEU A 326 4.08 -6.36 -21.00
CA LEU A 326 5.10 -7.30 -21.42
C LEU A 326 5.65 -8.02 -20.18
N ASN A 327 5.19 -9.23 -19.91
CA ASN A 327 5.64 -9.96 -18.71
C ASN A 327 5.88 -11.45 -18.94
N LEU A 328 6.75 -12.07 -18.14
CA LEU A 328 7.07 -13.51 -18.22
C LEU A 328 5.82 -14.40 -18.12
N ARG A 329 4.87 -14.03 -17.27
CA ARG A 329 3.64 -14.79 -17.00
C ARG A 329 2.42 -13.86 -17.04
N PRO A 330 1.21 -14.43 -17.09
CA PRO A 330 0.00 -13.66 -16.87
C PRO A 330 -0.02 -12.99 -15.50
N THR A 331 -0.51 -11.75 -15.47
CA THR A 331 -0.72 -10.95 -14.24
C THR A 331 -2.17 -10.49 -14.15
N ARG A 332 -2.54 -9.87 -13.02
CA ARG A 332 -3.89 -9.28 -12.89
C ARG A 332 -4.11 -8.07 -13.79
N LEU A 333 -3.05 -7.40 -14.24
CA LEU A 333 -3.16 -6.29 -15.18
C LEU A 333 -3.61 -6.72 -16.57
N ASP A 334 -3.37 -7.98 -16.95
CA ASP A 334 -3.72 -8.51 -18.27
C ASP A 334 -5.21 -8.36 -18.57
N LYS A 335 -6.07 -8.49 -17.55
CA LYS A 335 -7.52 -8.25 -17.63
C LYS A 335 -7.88 -6.86 -18.17
N TYR A 336 -7.00 -5.88 -17.94
CA TYR A 336 -7.18 -4.49 -18.33
C TYR A 336 -6.27 -4.08 -19.49
N ALA A 337 -5.36 -4.96 -19.91
CA ALA A 337 -4.41 -4.68 -20.99
C ALA A 337 -5.11 -4.78 -22.34
N LYS A 338 -4.84 -3.81 -23.22
CA LYS A 338 -5.22 -3.93 -24.64
C LYS A 338 -4.30 -4.91 -25.36
N TYR A 339 -3.01 -4.90 -24.99
CA TYR A 339 -2.01 -5.82 -25.50
C TYR A 339 -1.26 -6.45 -24.32
N ALA A 340 -1.37 -7.76 -24.17
CA ALA A 340 -0.59 -8.54 -23.22
C ALA A 340 0.30 -9.53 -23.99
N VAL A 341 1.62 -9.44 -23.80
CA VAL A 341 2.60 -10.29 -24.45
C VAL A 341 3.41 -11.01 -23.40
N HIS A 342 3.42 -12.34 -23.48
CA HIS A 342 4.18 -13.20 -22.58
C HIS A 342 5.40 -13.79 -23.26
N TYR A 343 6.55 -13.68 -22.61
CA TYR A 343 7.84 -14.14 -23.11
C TYR A 343 8.46 -15.19 -22.17
N ALA A 344 9.39 -15.99 -22.67
CA ALA A 344 10.11 -16.97 -21.86
C ALA A 344 11.12 -16.29 -20.89
N PRO A 345 11.55 -16.97 -19.81
CA PRO A 345 12.57 -16.42 -18.90
C PRO A 345 13.83 -15.97 -19.65
N GLY A 346 14.36 -14.79 -19.31
CA GLY A 346 15.54 -14.21 -19.96
C GLY A 346 15.30 -13.68 -21.39
N GLN A 347 14.05 -13.48 -21.80
CA GLN A 347 13.68 -12.87 -23.09
C GLN A 347 13.10 -11.46 -22.95
N ALA A 348 12.99 -10.92 -21.73
CA ALA A 348 12.42 -9.59 -21.48
C ALA A 348 13.09 -8.50 -22.33
N LEU A 349 14.43 -8.46 -22.33
CA LEU A 349 15.19 -7.47 -23.10
C LEU A 349 15.01 -7.66 -24.62
N ALA A 350 14.96 -8.92 -25.09
CA ALA A 350 14.75 -9.21 -26.50
C ALA A 350 13.37 -8.75 -26.97
N THR A 351 12.33 -8.99 -26.17
CA THR A 351 10.95 -8.55 -26.47
C THR A 351 10.83 -7.02 -26.45
N VAL A 352 11.43 -6.33 -25.47
CA VAL A 352 11.45 -4.86 -25.47
C VAL A 352 12.18 -4.31 -26.70
N ARG A 353 13.29 -4.94 -27.12
CA ARG A 353 13.99 -4.53 -28.35
C ARG A 353 13.13 -4.75 -29.60
N GLN A 354 12.37 -5.83 -29.67
CA GLN A 354 11.42 -6.06 -30.77
C GLN A 354 10.34 -4.96 -30.80
N LEU A 355 9.75 -4.62 -29.66
CA LEU A 355 8.78 -3.53 -29.53
C LEU A 355 9.38 -2.19 -30.01
N VAL A 356 10.57 -1.84 -29.53
CA VAL A 356 11.24 -0.58 -29.91
C VAL A 356 11.63 -0.56 -31.39
N ASN A 357 12.00 -1.70 -31.98
CA ASN A 357 12.31 -1.78 -33.40
C ASN A 357 11.05 -1.68 -34.26
N ALA A 358 9.95 -2.31 -33.84
CA ALA A 358 8.65 -2.16 -34.50
C ALA A 358 8.19 -0.69 -34.48
N ALA A 359 8.38 0.02 -33.37
CA ALA A 359 8.04 1.44 -33.23
C ALA A 359 8.81 2.39 -34.19
N LYS A 360 9.85 1.91 -34.88
CA LYS A 360 10.64 2.70 -35.84
C LYS A 360 10.19 2.52 -37.28
N VAL A 361 9.31 1.57 -37.55
CA VAL A 361 8.84 1.21 -38.89
C VAL A 361 7.33 1.39 -38.93
N GLU A 362 6.78 1.96 -40.00
CA GLU A 362 5.33 2.02 -40.16
C GLU A 362 4.79 0.60 -40.37
N THR A 363 4.13 0.06 -39.35
CA THR A 363 3.41 -1.21 -39.47
C THR A 363 1.98 -0.92 -39.90
N ASN A 364 1.69 -1.10 -41.19
CA ASN A 364 0.35 -0.89 -41.75
C ASN A 364 -0.61 -2.00 -41.30
N GLY A 365 -1.06 -1.96 -40.04
CA GLY A 365 -2.06 -2.87 -39.49
C GLY A 365 -1.58 -4.33 -39.41
N SER A 366 -0.54 -4.57 -38.62
CA SER A 366 -0.01 -5.91 -38.39
C SER A 366 -0.87 -6.73 -37.42
N ASP A 367 -0.99 -8.03 -37.70
CA ASP A 367 -1.58 -9.03 -36.79
C ASP A 367 -0.63 -9.43 -35.64
N ASN A 368 0.64 -8.99 -35.67
CA ASN A 368 1.61 -9.27 -34.62
C ASN A 368 1.34 -8.37 -33.40
N PRO A 369 1.04 -8.94 -32.20
CA PRO A 369 0.73 -8.16 -31.00
C PRO A 369 1.80 -7.15 -30.60
N ILE A 370 3.08 -7.43 -30.86
CA ILE A 370 4.19 -6.51 -30.56
C ILE A 370 4.17 -5.31 -31.51
N GLU A 371 3.87 -5.53 -32.79
CA GLU A 371 3.79 -4.46 -33.79
C GLU A 371 2.57 -3.58 -33.53
N SER A 372 1.39 -4.18 -33.28
CA SER A 372 0.20 -3.42 -32.92
C SER A 372 0.37 -2.63 -31.60
N ALA A 373 1.07 -3.20 -30.62
CA ALA A 373 1.40 -2.50 -29.39
C ALA A 373 2.35 -1.32 -29.68
N ALA A 374 3.39 -1.52 -30.50
CA ALA A 374 4.31 -0.47 -30.88
C ALA A 374 3.60 0.71 -31.56
N ASP A 375 2.72 0.44 -32.52
CA ASP A 375 1.90 1.47 -33.19
C ASP A 375 1.08 2.29 -32.18
N ALA A 376 0.43 1.60 -31.25
CA ALA A 376 -0.41 2.26 -30.24
C ALA A 376 0.42 3.13 -29.27
N LEU A 377 1.65 2.71 -28.95
CA LEU A 377 2.57 3.49 -28.11
C LEU A 377 3.11 4.73 -28.85
N VAL A 378 3.41 4.62 -30.15
CA VAL A 378 3.91 5.74 -30.98
C VAL A 378 2.84 6.81 -31.19
N GLN A 379 1.58 6.41 -31.32
CA GLN A 379 0.45 7.33 -31.53
C GLN A 379 -0.07 7.98 -30.24
N ALA A 380 0.45 7.59 -29.07
CA ALA A 380 -0.04 8.09 -27.79
C ALA A 380 0.35 9.55 -27.55
N ASN A 381 -0.58 10.34 -27.00
CA ASN A 381 -0.32 11.72 -26.59
C ASN A 381 0.69 11.78 -25.43
N ASN A 382 0.53 10.86 -24.47
CA ASN A 382 1.40 10.69 -23.32
C ASN A 382 1.74 9.21 -23.15
N LEU A 383 2.98 8.93 -22.75
CA LEU A 383 3.45 7.57 -22.46
C LEU A 383 4.09 7.53 -21.07
N VAL A 384 3.58 6.64 -20.22
CA VAL A 384 4.23 6.27 -18.94
C VAL A 384 4.70 4.82 -19.02
N ALA A 385 5.94 4.57 -18.62
CA ALA A 385 6.50 3.23 -18.61
C ALA A 385 6.91 2.80 -17.20
N PHE A 386 6.46 1.61 -16.79
CA PHE A 386 6.86 0.91 -15.58
C PHE A 386 7.80 -0.23 -15.96
N TYR A 387 8.94 -0.32 -15.28
CA TYR A 387 9.93 -1.37 -15.48
C TYR A 387 10.23 -2.04 -14.14
N GLY A 388 10.02 -3.35 -14.09
CA GLY A 388 10.47 -4.21 -13.00
C GLY A 388 11.66 -5.08 -13.42
N ALA A 389 11.80 -6.23 -12.78
CA ALA A 389 12.87 -7.19 -13.04
C ALA A 389 12.39 -8.65 -13.11
N GLU A 390 11.08 -8.88 -13.14
CA GLU A 390 10.50 -10.23 -13.19
C GLU A 390 10.94 -10.96 -14.46
N GLY A 391 11.49 -12.17 -14.30
CA GLY A 391 11.96 -12.99 -15.41
C GLY A 391 13.24 -12.49 -16.11
N MET A 392 13.89 -11.45 -15.58
CA MET A 392 15.19 -10.97 -16.07
C MET A 392 16.36 -11.76 -15.45
N THR A 393 17.42 -11.95 -16.22
CA THR A 393 18.70 -12.48 -15.75
C THR A 393 19.52 -11.41 -15.03
N TYR A 394 20.53 -11.83 -14.25
CA TYR A 394 21.46 -10.89 -13.58
C TYR A 394 22.18 -9.94 -14.56
N ALA A 395 22.39 -10.34 -15.81
CA ALA A 395 23.01 -9.49 -16.82
C ALA A 395 22.03 -8.50 -17.47
N GLU A 396 20.72 -8.76 -17.37
CA GLU A 396 19.66 -7.89 -17.88
C GLU A 396 19.22 -6.83 -16.86
N THR A 397 19.35 -7.12 -15.56
CA THR A 397 19.14 -6.16 -14.45
C THR A 397 20.36 -5.27 -14.24
#